data_AF-B6HE69-F1
#
_entry.id   AF-B6HE69-F1
#
_cell.length_a   1.000
_cell.length_b   1.000
_cell.length_c   1.000
_cell.angle_alpha   90.00
_cell.angle_beta   90.00
_cell.angle_gamma   90.00
#
_symmetry.space_group_name_H-M   'P 1'
#
loop_
_entity.id
_entity.type
_entity.pdbx_description
1 polymer ?
#
loop_
_entity_poly.entity_id
_entity_poly.type
_entity_poly.pdbx_seq_one_letter_code
_entity_poly.pdbx_strand_id
1 'polypeptide(L)'
;MTFTVAPHLNYFTIPLKDFVAARPEFEGFGVCAYIFSHADPAPRILLLQRALTDSMPGCWEGPGGACELDTDKTLFDSLVRETLEESGLHVSHILDLVAVDCWEHHRRSGGKIRIAKYSFVVEVQEALGSSAGKQQAVPTLQIPVHLEPLEHQKFDWAVKEDVLLSIRSPNGPYRFPLPLVGHQAPNILRAFELVEQRESRKECISHILRPSWCMWRYLVRYLVYLEEAMQKPEHAPTSQATLISLCISGDFVGNLHLRRLQGSTVIPRQGNRYTVYIETYRFPVNQAFRPPGMLCELLLMLLIMAGLVSVSIRAQFVHELVANSSR
;
A
#
# COMPACT_ATOMS: atom_id res chain seq x y z
N MET A 1 -8.41 18.45 -7.45
CA MET A 1 -8.72 17.29 -6.59
C MET A 1 -7.44 16.79 -5.96
N THR A 2 -7.48 16.22 -4.75
CA THR A 2 -6.29 15.67 -4.09
C THR A 2 -6.27 14.16 -4.28
N PHE A 3 -5.34 13.67 -5.10
CA PHE A 3 -4.98 12.27 -5.20
C PHE A 3 -3.63 12.04 -4.51
N THR A 4 -3.33 10.79 -4.17
CA THR A 4 -2.02 10.38 -3.65
C THR A 4 -1.29 9.51 -4.67
N VAL A 5 0.03 9.46 -4.55
CA VAL A 5 0.91 8.74 -5.47
C VAL A 5 1.78 7.79 -4.66
N ALA A 6 1.89 6.54 -5.09
CA ALA A 6 2.81 5.59 -4.47
C ALA A 6 4.27 6.08 -4.57
N PRO A 7 5.10 5.99 -3.51
CA PRO A 7 6.42 6.63 -3.49
C PRO A 7 7.35 6.25 -4.63
N HIS A 8 7.26 5.03 -5.15
CA HIS A 8 8.08 4.54 -6.27
C HIS A 8 7.70 5.17 -7.61
N LEU A 9 6.57 5.88 -7.68
CA LEU A 9 6.09 6.59 -8.87
C LEU A 9 6.42 8.10 -8.85
N ASN A 10 7.17 8.58 -7.85
CA ASN A 10 7.57 10.00 -7.74
C ASN A 10 8.33 10.52 -8.97
N TYR A 11 8.90 9.65 -9.79
CA TYR A 11 9.54 10.04 -11.04
C TYR A 11 8.55 10.71 -12.04
N PHE A 12 7.26 10.38 -11.96
CA PHE A 12 6.22 10.90 -12.87
C PHE A 12 5.56 12.20 -12.37
N THR A 13 5.93 12.71 -11.20
CA THR A 13 5.38 13.95 -10.61
C THR A 13 6.15 15.20 -11.03
N ILE A 14 7.17 15.05 -11.89
CA ILE A 14 7.90 16.18 -12.47
C ILE A 14 7.01 16.95 -13.47
N PRO A 15 7.33 18.22 -13.77
CA PRO A 15 6.60 18.97 -14.79
C PRO A 15 6.52 18.20 -16.12
N LEU A 16 5.35 18.16 -16.74
CA LEU A 16 5.10 17.38 -17.96
C LEU A 16 6.04 17.84 -19.10
N LYS A 17 6.34 19.13 -19.19
CA LYS A 17 7.29 19.68 -20.16
C LYS A 17 8.70 19.10 -19.98
N ASP A 18 9.16 18.94 -18.74
CA ASP A 18 10.46 18.33 -18.44
C ASP A 18 10.44 16.82 -18.73
N PHE A 19 9.32 16.15 -18.41
CA PHE A 19 9.12 14.73 -18.70
C PHE A 19 9.20 14.44 -20.21
N VAL A 20 8.57 15.28 -21.03
CA VAL A 20 8.58 15.20 -22.49
C VAL A 20 9.95 15.57 -23.05
N ALA A 21 10.57 16.65 -22.57
CA ALA A 21 11.90 17.08 -23.03
C ALA A 21 12.97 16.01 -22.77
N ALA A 22 12.83 15.22 -21.70
CA ALA A 22 13.72 14.09 -21.39
C ALA A 22 13.57 12.89 -22.34
N ARG A 23 12.59 12.90 -23.25
CA ARG A 23 12.22 11.80 -24.14
C ARG A 23 12.00 12.28 -25.59
N PRO A 24 13.02 12.88 -26.23
CA PRO A 24 12.90 13.45 -27.56
C PRO A 24 12.57 12.40 -28.65
N GLU A 25 12.68 11.11 -28.35
CA GLU A 25 12.33 10.03 -29.26
C GLU A 25 10.82 9.79 -29.43
N PHE A 26 9.98 10.48 -28.63
CA PHE A 26 8.53 10.46 -28.73
C PHE A 26 7.99 11.86 -28.99
N GLU A 27 6.93 11.93 -29.79
CA GLU A 27 6.23 13.17 -30.16
C GLU A 27 4.83 13.23 -29.56
N GLY A 28 4.33 12.11 -29.03
CA GLY A 28 3.05 12.01 -28.36
C GLY A 28 3.16 11.20 -27.08
N PHE A 29 2.40 11.61 -26.06
CA PHE A 29 2.35 10.96 -24.76
C PHE A 29 0.88 10.70 -24.42
N GLY A 30 0.59 9.51 -23.94
CA GLY A 30 -0.75 9.12 -23.52
C GLY A 30 -0.72 8.43 -22.17
N VAL A 31 -1.89 8.33 -21.56
CA VAL A 31 -2.08 7.74 -20.24
C VAL A 31 -3.23 6.74 -20.27
N CYS A 32 -3.28 5.83 -19.30
CA CYS A 32 -4.42 4.95 -19.10
C CYS A 32 -4.56 4.55 -17.64
N ALA A 33 -5.78 4.57 -17.14
CA ALA A 33 -6.16 4.13 -15.82
C ALA A 33 -6.77 2.72 -15.88
N TYR A 34 -6.17 1.80 -15.14
CA TYR A 34 -6.76 0.50 -14.82
C TYR A 34 -7.38 0.59 -13.43
N ILE A 35 -8.72 0.66 -13.41
CA ILE A 35 -9.53 0.84 -12.20
C ILE A 35 -10.12 -0.50 -11.82
N PHE A 36 -9.90 -0.93 -10.58
CA PHE A 36 -10.45 -2.18 -10.05
C PHE A 36 -11.55 -1.93 -9.03
N SER A 37 -12.59 -2.76 -9.09
CA SER A 37 -13.50 -2.99 -7.98
C SER A 37 -13.14 -4.29 -7.28
N HIS A 38 -13.09 -4.23 -5.94
CA HIS A 38 -12.76 -5.35 -5.06
C HIS A 38 -13.95 -5.82 -4.21
N ALA A 39 -15.11 -5.19 -4.35
CA ALA A 39 -16.29 -5.54 -3.57
C ALA A 39 -17.01 -6.79 -4.07
N ASP A 40 -16.78 -7.16 -5.33
CA ASP A 40 -17.33 -8.35 -5.94
C ASP A 40 -16.48 -9.60 -5.61
N PRO A 41 -17.04 -10.83 -5.74
CA PRO A 41 -16.33 -12.06 -5.37
C PRO A 41 -14.99 -12.28 -6.09
N ALA A 42 -14.81 -11.65 -7.26
CA ALA A 42 -13.57 -11.61 -7.99
C ALA A 42 -13.26 -10.15 -8.37
N PRO A 43 -11.98 -9.73 -8.40
CA PRO A 43 -11.60 -8.41 -8.90
C PRO A 43 -12.14 -8.18 -10.30
N ARG A 44 -12.69 -6.99 -10.54
CA ARG A 44 -13.20 -6.56 -11.85
C ARG A 44 -12.54 -5.28 -12.27
N ILE A 45 -12.17 -5.18 -13.54
CA ILE A 45 -11.55 -4.00 -14.13
C ILE A 45 -12.56 -3.23 -14.99
N LEU A 46 -12.58 -1.90 -14.87
CA LEU A 46 -13.41 -1.06 -15.74
C LEU A 46 -12.79 -1.00 -17.14
N LEU A 47 -13.58 -1.39 -18.15
CA LEU A 47 -13.26 -1.21 -19.56
C LEU A 47 -14.32 -0.35 -20.23
N LEU A 48 -13.89 0.54 -21.11
CA LEU A 48 -14.71 1.38 -21.97
C LEU A 48 -14.63 0.87 -23.40
N GLN A 49 -15.76 0.85 -24.11
CA GLN A 49 -15.82 0.53 -25.52
C GLN A 49 -15.83 1.81 -26.34
N ARG A 50 -14.81 1.98 -27.19
CA ARG A 50 -14.70 3.09 -28.13
C ARG A 50 -15.93 3.19 -29.03
N ALA A 51 -16.44 4.39 -29.21
CA ALA A 51 -17.58 4.69 -30.06
C ALA A 51 -17.31 4.26 -31.52
N LEU A 52 -18.36 3.90 -32.26
CA LEU A 52 -18.21 3.51 -33.67
C LEU A 52 -17.71 4.65 -34.58
N THR A 53 -17.87 5.90 -34.13
CA THR A 53 -17.42 7.11 -34.83
C THR A 53 -15.97 7.48 -34.54
N ASP A 54 -15.36 6.81 -33.57
CA ASP A 54 -14.00 7.08 -33.13
C ASP A 54 -12.96 6.20 -33.85
N SER A 55 -11.68 6.46 -33.63
CA SER A 55 -10.60 5.59 -34.08
C SER A 55 -10.74 4.19 -33.44
N MET A 56 -10.30 3.14 -34.13
CA MET A 56 -10.41 1.75 -33.64
C MET A 56 -11.81 1.38 -33.10
N PRO A 57 -12.88 1.59 -33.89
CA PRO A 57 -14.25 1.54 -33.40
C PRO A 57 -14.62 0.19 -32.79
N GLY A 58 -15.29 0.24 -31.64
CA GLY A 58 -15.77 -0.95 -30.91
C GLY A 58 -14.68 -1.73 -30.16
N CYS A 59 -13.43 -1.26 -30.16
CA CYS A 59 -12.39 -1.83 -29.30
C CYS A 59 -12.59 -1.41 -27.84
N TRP A 60 -12.11 -2.24 -26.92
CA TRP A 60 -12.19 -2.02 -25.48
C TRP A 60 -10.83 -1.63 -24.90
N GLU A 61 -10.83 -0.69 -23.95
CA GLU A 61 -9.63 -0.25 -23.22
C GLU A 61 -9.98 0.30 -21.82
N GLY A 62 -8.99 0.59 -21.00
CA GLY A 62 -9.21 1.37 -19.78
C GLY A 62 -9.28 2.87 -20.11
N PRO A 63 -9.93 3.70 -19.27
CA PRO A 63 -10.01 5.14 -19.50
C PRO A 63 -8.63 5.76 -19.72
N GLY A 64 -8.46 6.63 -20.72
CA GLY A 64 -7.23 7.38 -20.93
C GLY A 64 -6.96 7.81 -22.37
N GLY A 65 -6.69 9.11 -22.54
CA GLY A 65 -6.24 9.71 -23.79
C GLY A 65 -4.84 10.34 -23.74
N ALA A 66 -4.71 11.47 -24.45
CA ALA A 66 -3.44 12.13 -24.74
C ALA A 66 -3.08 13.16 -23.67
N CYS A 67 -1.79 13.32 -23.38
CA CYS A 67 -1.32 14.38 -22.51
C CYS A 67 -1.37 15.74 -23.24
N GLU A 68 -1.82 16.78 -22.55
CA GLU A 68 -1.94 18.13 -23.08
C GLU A 68 -0.92 19.07 -22.41
N LEU A 69 0.13 19.47 -23.14
CA LEU A 69 1.26 20.22 -22.58
C LEU A 69 0.92 21.63 -22.06
N ASP A 70 -0.20 22.20 -22.50
CA ASP A 70 -0.64 23.54 -22.15
C ASP A 70 -1.56 23.56 -20.91
N THR A 71 -2.19 22.43 -20.60
CA THR A 71 -3.19 22.30 -19.51
C THR A 71 -2.69 21.38 -18.39
N ASP A 72 -2.05 20.26 -18.72
CA ASP A 72 -1.59 19.25 -17.78
C ASP A 72 -0.23 19.63 -17.17
N LYS A 73 -0.15 19.63 -15.83
CA LYS A 73 1.08 20.00 -15.11
C LYS A 73 2.07 18.84 -15.03
N THR A 74 1.59 17.62 -14.88
CA THR A 74 2.37 16.38 -14.76
C THR A 74 1.69 15.27 -15.56
N LEU A 75 2.37 14.13 -15.75
CA LEU A 75 1.77 12.96 -16.37
C LEU A 75 0.51 12.47 -15.62
N PHE A 76 0.47 12.67 -14.30
CA PHE A 76 -0.67 12.29 -13.49
C PHE A 76 -1.84 13.27 -13.55
N ASP A 77 -1.60 14.55 -13.88
CA ASP A 77 -2.69 15.47 -14.17
C ASP A 77 -3.44 15.01 -15.43
N SER A 78 -2.73 14.59 -16.48
CA SER A 78 -3.34 13.96 -17.66
C SER A 78 -4.13 12.71 -17.28
N LEU A 79 -3.56 11.80 -16.48
CA LEU A 79 -4.23 10.56 -16.07
C LEU A 79 -5.54 10.85 -15.31
N VAL A 80 -5.53 11.83 -14.41
CA VAL A 80 -6.69 12.22 -13.60
C VAL A 80 -7.75 12.89 -14.47
N ARG A 81 -7.35 13.81 -15.37
CA ARG A 81 -8.25 14.51 -16.29
C ARG A 81 -8.95 13.52 -17.22
N GLU A 82 -8.18 12.69 -17.92
CA GLU A 82 -8.70 11.72 -18.89
C GLU A 82 -9.63 10.69 -18.21
N THR A 83 -9.27 10.22 -17.01
CA THR A 83 -10.15 9.31 -16.25
C THR A 83 -11.50 9.96 -15.94
N LEU A 84 -11.49 11.23 -15.53
CA LEU A 84 -12.70 11.98 -15.23
C LEU A 84 -13.54 12.23 -16.49
N GLU A 85 -12.92 12.69 -17.57
CA GLU A 85 -13.58 13.01 -18.83
C GLU A 85 -14.25 11.78 -19.44
N GLU A 86 -13.55 10.63 -19.48
CA GLU A 86 -14.06 9.45 -20.18
C GLU A 86 -14.97 8.55 -19.33
N SER A 87 -14.86 8.60 -18.00
CA SER A 87 -15.59 7.69 -17.11
C SER A 87 -16.42 8.37 -16.00
N GLY A 88 -16.24 9.66 -15.78
CA GLY A 88 -16.87 10.41 -14.69
C GLY A 88 -16.29 10.09 -13.30
N LEU A 89 -15.26 9.25 -13.21
CA LEU A 89 -14.68 8.79 -11.95
C LEU A 89 -13.49 9.63 -11.51
N HIS A 90 -13.34 9.81 -10.20
CA HIS A 90 -12.29 10.63 -9.63
C HIS A 90 -11.15 9.77 -9.08
N VAL A 91 -9.97 9.87 -9.69
CA VAL A 91 -8.77 9.21 -9.17
C VAL A 91 -8.47 9.70 -7.75
N SER A 92 -8.21 8.74 -6.85
CA SER A 92 -7.86 8.97 -5.44
C SER A 92 -6.43 8.52 -5.12
N HIS A 93 -5.98 7.39 -5.68
CA HIS A 93 -4.65 6.85 -5.44
C HIS A 93 -4.08 6.29 -6.75
N ILE A 94 -2.82 6.62 -7.04
CA ILE A 94 -2.07 6.06 -8.16
C ILE A 94 -1.10 5.03 -7.60
N LEU A 95 -1.35 3.76 -7.93
CA LEU A 95 -0.81 2.63 -7.18
C LEU A 95 0.43 2.00 -7.80
N ASP A 96 0.45 1.85 -9.12
CA ASP A 96 1.59 1.25 -9.84
C ASP A 96 1.59 1.58 -11.33
N LEU A 97 2.77 1.51 -11.94
CA LEU A 97 2.92 1.49 -13.38
C LEU A 97 2.76 0.06 -13.89
N VAL A 98 1.82 -0.15 -14.82
CA VAL A 98 1.58 -1.46 -15.44
C VAL A 98 2.49 -1.67 -16.64
N ALA A 99 2.48 -0.71 -17.57
CA ALA A 99 3.18 -0.83 -18.84
C ALA A 99 3.47 0.54 -19.45
N VAL A 100 4.44 0.55 -20.36
CA VAL A 100 4.71 1.66 -21.28
C VAL A 100 4.67 1.09 -22.69
N ASP A 101 3.59 1.34 -23.42
CA ASP A 101 3.46 0.93 -24.82
C ASP A 101 4.02 2.02 -25.73
N CYS A 102 4.73 1.62 -26.78
CA CYS A 102 5.30 2.54 -27.76
C CYS A 102 4.93 2.10 -29.17
N TRP A 103 4.38 2.99 -29.99
CA TRP A 103 4.03 2.68 -31.38
C TRP A 103 4.16 3.88 -32.31
N GLU A 104 4.16 3.63 -33.61
CA GLU A 104 4.05 4.67 -34.63
C GLU A 104 2.57 4.93 -34.97
N HIS A 105 2.14 6.18 -34.90
CA HIS A 105 0.80 6.62 -35.31
C HIS A 105 0.88 7.50 -36.56
N HIS A 106 -0.03 7.26 -37.50
CA HIS A 106 -0.16 8.08 -38.70
C HIS A 106 -1.05 9.28 -38.42
N ARG A 107 -0.50 10.50 -38.52
CA ARG A 107 -1.29 11.73 -38.34
C ARG A 107 -2.32 11.86 -39.46
N ARG A 108 -3.51 12.38 -39.14
CA ARG A 108 -4.52 12.77 -40.15
C ARG A 108 -3.98 13.82 -41.13
N SER A 109 -3.08 14.69 -40.68
CA SER A 109 -2.40 15.71 -41.48
C SER A 109 -1.25 15.18 -42.36
N GLY A 110 -0.97 13.88 -42.31
CA GLY A 110 0.17 13.25 -42.96
C GLY A 110 1.40 13.15 -42.05
N GLY A 111 2.26 12.17 -42.34
CA GLY A 111 3.43 11.85 -41.54
C GLY A 111 3.16 10.80 -40.44
N LYS A 112 4.23 10.43 -39.74
CA LYS A 112 4.21 9.48 -38.63
C LYS A 112 4.75 10.15 -37.38
N ILE A 113 4.21 9.75 -36.24
CA ILE A 113 4.73 10.11 -34.92
C ILE A 113 5.00 8.87 -34.10
N ARG A 114 5.98 8.93 -33.20
CA ARG A 114 6.10 7.94 -32.12
C ARG A 114 5.32 8.40 -30.90
N ILE A 115 4.45 7.53 -30.39
CA ILE A 115 3.67 7.72 -29.18
C ILE A 115 4.19 6.79 -28.08
N ALA A 116 4.22 7.27 -26.84
CA ALA A 116 4.38 6.45 -25.64
C ALA A 116 3.13 6.57 -24.74
N LYS A 117 2.44 5.45 -24.45
CA LYS A 117 1.30 5.39 -23.52
C LYS A 117 1.70 4.72 -22.22
N TYR A 118 1.44 5.41 -21.10
CA TYR A 118 1.75 4.95 -19.75
C TYR A 118 0.47 4.50 -19.06
N SER A 119 0.38 3.22 -18.73
CA SER A 119 -0.80 2.64 -18.08
C SER A 119 -0.54 2.41 -16.60
N PHE A 120 -1.45 2.85 -15.74
CA PHE A 120 -1.32 2.77 -14.28
C PHE A 120 -2.49 2.04 -13.65
N VAL A 121 -2.26 1.33 -12.54
CA VAL A 121 -3.36 0.91 -11.66
C VAL A 121 -3.71 2.09 -10.75
N VAL A 122 -5.00 2.39 -10.65
CA VAL A 122 -5.50 3.48 -9.81
C VAL A 122 -6.71 3.05 -8.98
N GLU A 123 -6.93 3.74 -7.87
CA GLU A 123 -8.17 3.68 -7.10
C GLU A 123 -8.98 4.95 -7.33
N VAL A 124 -10.30 4.84 -7.36
CA VAL A 124 -11.23 5.97 -7.55
C VAL A 124 -12.04 6.23 -6.29
N GLN A 125 -12.44 7.48 -6.07
CA GLN A 125 -13.19 7.91 -4.89
C GLN A 125 -14.54 7.19 -4.78
N GLU A 126 -15.20 6.98 -5.91
CA GLU A 126 -16.51 6.33 -6.02
C GLU A 126 -16.48 4.84 -5.63
N ALA A 127 -15.30 4.21 -5.68
CA ALA A 127 -15.12 2.82 -5.28
C ALA A 127 -14.95 2.64 -3.76
N LEU A 128 -14.91 3.74 -2.99
CA LEU A 128 -14.73 3.76 -1.54
C LEU A 128 -15.91 4.42 -0.84
N GLY A 129 -16.81 3.61 -0.28
CA GLY A 129 -17.91 4.06 0.55
C GLY A 129 -17.47 4.30 1.99
N SER A 130 -18.07 5.28 2.66
CA SER A 130 -17.90 5.48 4.10
C SER A 130 -19.11 4.92 4.85
N SER A 131 -18.92 3.80 5.57
CA SER A 131 -19.97 3.22 6.40
C SER A 131 -19.44 2.99 7.82
N ALA A 132 -20.12 3.55 8.81
CA ALA A 132 -19.75 3.47 10.23
C ALA A 132 -18.28 3.83 10.55
N GLY A 133 -17.72 4.84 9.86
CA GLY A 133 -16.35 5.30 10.05
C GLY A 133 -15.26 4.38 9.49
N LYS A 134 -15.64 3.35 8.72
CA LYS A 134 -14.72 2.51 7.95
C LYS A 134 -14.92 2.74 6.46
N GLN A 135 -13.82 2.81 5.72
CA GLN A 135 -13.84 2.73 4.26
C GLN A 135 -14.19 1.30 3.86
N GLN A 136 -15.16 1.16 2.97
CA GLN A 136 -15.60 -0.12 2.43
C GLN A 136 -15.63 -0.04 0.91
N ALA A 137 -15.16 -1.11 0.25
CA ALA A 137 -15.26 -1.21 -1.20
C ALA A 137 -16.73 -1.20 -1.64
N VAL A 138 -17.02 -0.46 -2.71
CA VAL A 138 -18.36 -0.33 -3.29
C VAL A 138 -18.54 -1.38 -4.42
N PRO A 139 -19.64 -2.15 -4.43
CA PRO A 139 -19.94 -3.07 -5.54
C PRO A 139 -19.96 -2.37 -6.89
N THR A 140 -19.51 -3.04 -7.96
CA THR A 140 -19.44 -2.46 -9.32
C THR A 140 -20.75 -1.84 -9.78
N LEU A 141 -21.89 -2.47 -9.46
CA LEU A 141 -23.24 -1.97 -9.79
C LEU A 141 -23.59 -0.62 -9.17
N GLN A 142 -22.86 -0.18 -8.13
CA GLN A 142 -23.10 1.07 -7.42
C GLN A 142 -22.09 2.17 -7.78
N ILE A 143 -21.06 1.86 -8.58
CA ILE A 143 -20.08 2.85 -9.05
C ILE A 143 -20.67 3.58 -10.27
N PRO A 144 -20.91 4.91 -10.21
CA PRO A 144 -21.60 5.65 -11.26
C PRO A 144 -20.64 6.00 -12.40
N VAL A 145 -20.52 5.10 -13.39
CA VAL A 145 -19.75 5.36 -14.61
C VAL A 145 -20.54 6.24 -15.58
N HIS A 146 -19.95 7.35 -16.00
CA HIS A 146 -20.50 8.29 -16.98
C HIS A 146 -19.54 8.44 -18.15
N LEU A 147 -19.95 7.96 -19.33
CA LEU A 147 -19.11 7.96 -20.52
C LEU A 147 -19.17 9.29 -21.27
N GLU A 148 -18.05 9.71 -21.85
CA GLU A 148 -18.02 10.72 -22.90
C GLU A 148 -18.62 10.12 -24.19
N PRO A 149 -19.85 10.50 -24.59
CA PRO A 149 -20.57 9.83 -25.68
C PRO A 149 -19.95 10.00 -27.07
N LEU A 150 -19.07 11.00 -27.28
CA LEU A 150 -18.37 11.17 -28.55
C LEU A 150 -17.23 10.17 -28.72
N GLU A 151 -16.66 9.67 -27.63
CA GLU A 151 -15.50 8.79 -27.62
C GLU A 151 -15.85 7.36 -27.23
N HIS A 152 -16.86 7.17 -26.37
CA HIS A 152 -17.22 5.89 -25.79
C HIS A 152 -18.72 5.63 -25.83
N GLN A 153 -19.11 4.36 -26.06
CA GLN A 153 -20.51 3.97 -26.24
C GLN A 153 -21.03 2.94 -25.23
N LYS A 154 -20.12 2.19 -24.58
CA LYS A 154 -20.45 1.18 -23.57
C LYS A 154 -19.32 1.07 -22.57
N PHE A 155 -19.63 0.53 -21.39
CA PHE A 155 -18.63 0.13 -20.41
C PHE A 155 -18.97 -1.25 -19.86
N ASP A 156 -17.98 -1.90 -19.25
CA ASP A 156 -18.14 -3.16 -18.56
C ASP A 156 -17.12 -3.29 -17.42
N TRP A 157 -17.49 -4.04 -16.40
CA TRP A 157 -16.62 -4.43 -15.29
C TRP A 157 -16.14 -5.86 -15.50
N ALA A 158 -15.09 -5.97 -16.31
CA ALA A 158 -14.56 -7.21 -16.83
C ALA A 158 -13.86 -8.05 -15.77
N VAL A 159 -14.06 -9.37 -15.81
CA VAL A 159 -13.24 -10.34 -15.05
C VAL A 159 -12.06 -10.84 -15.90
N LYS A 160 -11.03 -11.34 -15.23
CA LYS A 160 -9.80 -11.82 -15.86
C LYS A 160 -10.07 -12.93 -16.89
N GLU A 161 -11.02 -13.81 -16.60
CA GLU A 161 -11.40 -14.95 -17.43
C GLU A 161 -11.97 -14.50 -18.78
N ASP A 162 -12.80 -13.46 -18.78
CA ASP A 162 -13.42 -12.91 -19.99
C ASP A 162 -12.40 -12.19 -20.88
N VAL A 163 -11.42 -11.52 -20.27
CA VAL A 163 -10.26 -10.95 -20.97
C VAL A 163 -9.40 -12.06 -21.60
N LEU A 164 -9.14 -13.14 -20.87
CA LEU A 164 -8.41 -14.30 -21.39
C LEU A 164 -9.15 -14.97 -22.55
N LEU A 165 -10.47 -15.14 -22.43
CA LEU A 165 -11.30 -15.72 -23.49
C LEU A 165 -11.24 -14.88 -24.76
N SER A 166 -11.28 -13.56 -24.61
CA SER A 166 -11.19 -12.58 -25.70
C SER A 166 -9.87 -12.61 -26.48
N ILE A 167 -8.78 -13.05 -25.85
CA ILE A 167 -7.49 -13.24 -26.51
C ILE A 167 -7.41 -14.60 -27.21
N ARG A 168 -8.03 -15.64 -26.62
CA ARG A 168 -7.91 -17.03 -27.07
C ARG A 168 -8.95 -17.42 -28.12
N SER A 169 -10.05 -16.67 -28.21
CA SER A 169 -11.21 -17.01 -29.02
C SER A 169 -11.79 -15.77 -29.69
N PRO A 170 -12.21 -15.86 -30.96
CA PRO A 170 -12.92 -14.77 -31.64
C PRO A 170 -14.30 -14.48 -31.03
N ASN A 171 -14.81 -15.38 -30.18
CA ASN A 171 -16.10 -15.24 -29.51
C ASN A 171 -16.01 -14.63 -28.10
N GLY A 172 -14.83 -14.16 -27.67
CA GLY A 172 -14.75 -13.49 -26.37
C GLY A 172 -15.45 -12.12 -26.38
N PRO A 173 -15.90 -11.65 -25.21
CA PRO A 173 -16.74 -10.47 -25.10
C PRO A 173 -16.03 -9.15 -25.48
N TYR A 174 -14.70 -9.11 -25.41
CA TYR A 174 -13.92 -7.89 -25.62
C TYR A 174 -13.10 -7.96 -26.91
N ARG A 175 -13.32 -6.99 -27.78
CA ARG A 175 -12.44 -6.75 -28.93
C ARG A 175 -11.30 -5.83 -28.50
N PHE A 176 -10.06 -6.29 -28.60
CA PHE A 176 -8.89 -5.45 -28.35
C PHE A 176 -8.23 -5.00 -29.66
N PRO A 177 -7.50 -3.87 -29.66
CA PRO A 177 -6.71 -3.43 -30.82
C PRO A 177 -5.71 -4.50 -31.27
N LEU A 178 -5.32 -4.45 -32.55
CA LEU A 178 -4.29 -5.33 -33.08
C LEU A 178 -2.94 -5.07 -32.36
N PRO A 179 -2.10 -6.10 -32.16
CA PRO A 179 -0.82 -5.97 -31.46
C PRO A 179 0.12 -4.88 -32.01
N LEU A 180 -0.02 -4.52 -33.29
CA LEU A 180 0.77 -3.48 -33.94
C LEU A 180 0.44 -2.05 -33.45
N VAL A 181 -0.74 -1.85 -32.85
CA VAL A 181 -1.23 -0.56 -32.35
C VAL A 181 -1.10 -0.45 -30.82
N GLY A 182 -0.76 -1.55 -30.14
CA GLY A 182 -0.52 -1.60 -28.70
C GLY A 182 -0.81 -2.97 -28.10
N HIS A 183 -0.43 -3.17 -26.83
CA HIS A 183 -0.60 -4.43 -26.11
C HIS A 183 -1.71 -4.35 -25.05
N GLN A 184 -2.89 -3.85 -25.43
CA GLN A 184 -4.00 -3.62 -24.48
C GLN A 184 -4.36 -4.85 -23.65
N ALA A 185 -4.66 -5.98 -24.29
CA ALA A 185 -5.08 -7.18 -23.57
C ALA A 185 -3.97 -7.75 -22.63
N PRO A 186 -2.70 -7.89 -23.07
CA PRO A 186 -1.60 -8.23 -22.17
C PRO A 186 -1.44 -7.27 -21.00
N ASN A 187 -1.60 -5.96 -21.21
CA ASN A 187 -1.46 -4.96 -20.16
C ASN A 187 -2.61 -5.02 -19.14
N ILE A 188 -3.83 -5.29 -19.59
CA ILE A 188 -4.97 -5.57 -18.69
C ILE A 188 -4.68 -6.81 -17.82
N LEU A 189 -4.18 -7.90 -18.41
CA LEU A 189 -3.83 -9.10 -17.64
C LEU A 189 -2.71 -8.84 -16.63
N ARG A 190 -1.71 -8.04 -17.00
CA ARG A 190 -0.66 -7.59 -16.08
C ARG A 190 -1.21 -6.73 -14.94
N ALA A 191 -2.23 -5.91 -15.21
CA ALA A 191 -2.91 -5.15 -14.17
C ALA A 191 -3.61 -6.07 -13.16
N PHE A 192 -4.29 -7.13 -13.62
CA PHE A 192 -4.85 -8.17 -12.74
C PHE A 192 -3.78 -8.81 -11.87
N GLU A 193 -2.63 -9.20 -12.45
CA GLU A 193 -1.53 -9.82 -11.70
C GLU A 193 -0.99 -8.89 -10.60
N LEU A 194 -0.82 -7.59 -10.89
CA LEU A 194 -0.37 -6.61 -9.91
C LEU A 194 -1.36 -6.45 -8.75
N VAL A 195 -2.66 -6.47 -9.05
CA VAL A 195 -3.73 -6.43 -8.05
C VAL A 195 -3.74 -7.69 -7.19
N GLU A 196 -3.69 -8.88 -7.80
CA GLU A 196 -3.64 -10.16 -7.09
C GLU A 196 -2.43 -10.24 -6.15
N GLN A 197 -1.26 -9.75 -6.60
CA GLN A 197 -0.06 -9.68 -5.77
C GLN A 197 -0.20 -8.68 -4.61
N ARG A 198 -0.94 -7.59 -4.77
CA ARG A 198 -1.20 -6.63 -3.69
C ARG A 198 -2.13 -7.22 -2.65
N GLU A 199 -3.23 -7.85 -3.07
CA GLU A 199 -4.17 -8.50 -2.15
C GLU A 199 -3.50 -9.66 -1.40
N SER A 200 -2.74 -10.51 -2.10
CA SER A 200 -1.94 -11.56 -1.48
C SER A 200 -0.98 -11.02 -0.41
N ARG A 201 -0.30 -9.89 -0.69
CA ARG A 201 0.59 -9.23 0.28
C ARG A 201 -0.16 -8.70 1.50
N LYS A 202 -1.34 -8.08 1.30
CA LYS A 202 -2.20 -7.61 2.41
C LYS A 202 -2.66 -8.79 3.27
N GLU A 203 -3.07 -9.90 2.66
CA GLU A 203 -3.47 -11.11 3.37
C GLU A 203 -2.29 -11.70 4.16
N CYS A 204 -1.12 -11.86 3.55
CA CYS A 204 0.09 -12.33 4.22
C CYS A 204 0.43 -11.45 5.44
N ILE A 205 0.42 -10.12 5.30
CA ILE A 205 0.65 -9.20 6.41
C ILE A 205 -0.44 -9.36 7.47
N SER A 206 -1.71 -9.48 7.08
CA SER A 206 -2.81 -9.66 8.03
C SER A 206 -2.72 -10.99 8.79
N HIS A 207 -2.22 -12.06 8.15
CA HIS A 207 -1.98 -13.37 8.76
C HIS A 207 -0.78 -13.33 9.70
N ILE A 208 0.29 -12.62 9.34
CA ILE A 208 1.43 -12.37 10.23
C ILE A 208 0.97 -11.58 11.47
N LEU A 209 0.13 -10.56 11.28
CA LEU A 209 -0.36 -9.68 12.36
C LEU A 209 -1.52 -10.27 13.19
N ARG A 210 -2.06 -11.45 12.82
CA ARG A 210 -3.03 -12.18 13.65
C ARG A 210 -2.26 -13.15 14.56
N PRO A 211 -1.96 -12.80 15.82
CA PRO A 211 -1.40 -13.78 16.74
C PRO A 211 -2.37 -14.96 16.83
N SER A 212 -1.90 -16.17 16.56
CA SER A 212 -2.72 -17.37 16.70
C SER A 212 -3.23 -17.45 18.15
N TRP A 213 -4.44 -17.99 18.34
CA TRP A 213 -5.02 -18.20 19.67
C TRP A 213 -4.07 -19.00 20.60
N CYS A 214 -3.23 -19.86 20.02
CA CYS A 214 -2.17 -20.58 20.71
C CYS A 214 -1.03 -19.66 21.16
N MET A 215 -0.59 -18.70 20.33
CA MET A 215 0.39 -17.68 20.70
C MET A 215 -0.12 -16.80 21.84
N TRP A 216 -1.40 -16.41 21.82
CA TRP A 216 -2.00 -15.61 22.89
C TRP A 216 -2.09 -16.38 24.21
N ARG A 217 -2.44 -17.68 24.19
CA ARG A 217 -2.38 -18.54 25.38
C ARG A 217 -0.96 -18.71 25.90
N TYR A 218 0.03 -18.80 25.03
CA TYR A 218 1.44 -18.88 25.42
C TYR A 218 1.91 -17.58 26.06
N LEU A 219 1.55 -16.42 25.48
CA LEU A 219 1.91 -15.11 26.00
C LEU A 219 1.27 -14.87 27.38
N VAL A 220 -0.02 -15.19 27.52
CA VAL A 220 -0.75 -15.07 28.81
C VAL A 220 -0.16 -16.03 29.85
N ARG A 221 0.13 -17.28 29.49
CA ARG A 221 0.79 -18.22 30.42
C ARG A 221 2.19 -17.78 30.81
N TYR A 222 2.95 -17.21 29.88
CA TYR A 222 4.31 -16.73 30.15
C TYR A 222 4.31 -15.49 31.05
N LEU A 223 3.35 -14.58 30.86
CA LEU A 223 3.16 -13.42 31.73
C LEU A 223 2.69 -13.82 33.14
N VAL A 224 1.77 -14.80 33.26
CA VAL A 224 1.36 -15.37 34.56
C VAL A 224 2.53 -16.10 35.23
N TYR A 225 3.34 -16.84 34.48
CA TYR A 225 4.53 -17.52 35.01
C TYR A 225 5.58 -16.52 35.52
N LEU A 226 5.79 -15.40 34.81
CA LEU A 226 6.67 -14.33 35.27
C LEU A 226 6.12 -13.65 36.54
N GLU A 227 4.81 -13.43 36.63
CA GLU A 227 4.17 -12.87 37.83
C GLU A 227 4.27 -13.82 39.03
N GLU A 228 4.05 -15.13 38.83
CA GLU A 228 4.20 -16.16 39.86
C GLU A 228 5.67 -16.33 40.30
N ALA A 229 6.62 -16.27 39.36
CA ALA A 229 8.05 -16.30 39.66
C ALA A 229 8.52 -15.05 40.41
N MET A 230 7.85 -13.91 40.22
CA MET A 230 8.10 -12.67 40.96
C MET A 230 7.50 -12.68 42.38
N GLN A 231 6.52 -13.56 42.68
CA GLN A 231 5.85 -13.63 43.98
C GLN A 231 6.47 -14.61 44.99
N LYS A 232 7.54 -15.35 44.62
CA LYS A 232 8.27 -16.25 45.54
C LYS A 232 9.75 -15.84 45.65
N PRO A 233 10.13 -14.97 46.60
CA PRO A 233 11.49 -14.48 46.75
C PRO A 233 12.38 -15.36 47.64
N GLU A 234 12.05 -16.64 47.80
CA GLU A 234 12.80 -17.51 48.70
C GLU A 234 13.84 -18.30 47.91
N HIS A 235 15.12 -17.97 48.15
CA HIS A 235 16.36 -18.66 47.71
C HIS A 235 17.13 -18.03 46.52
N ALA A 236 17.40 -16.71 46.53
CA ALA A 236 18.44 -16.12 45.69
C ALA A 236 19.51 -15.40 46.54
N PRO A 237 20.81 -15.74 46.43
CA PRO A 237 21.87 -15.11 47.21
C PRO A 237 22.18 -13.70 46.68
N THR A 238 22.44 -12.81 47.63
CA THR A 238 22.79 -11.39 47.47
C THR A 238 24.20 -11.22 46.92
N SER A 239 24.34 -10.83 45.65
CA SER A 239 25.31 -9.80 45.19
C SER A 239 25.29 -9.68 43.66
N GLN A 240 25.37 -8.43 43.19
CA GLN A 240 25.28 -7.96 41.80
C GLN A 240 23.86 -7.86 41.23
N ALA A 241 23.48 -6.62 40.91
CA ALA A 241 22.27 -6.28 40.19
C ALA A 241 22.61 -5.54 38.90
N THR A 242 22.07 -6.01 37.78
CA THR A 242 22.16 -5.33 36.48
C THR A 242 20.89 -4.54 36.26
N LEU A 243 21.01 -3.23 36.08
CA LEU A 243 19.90 -2.37 35.67
C LEU A 243 19.83 -2.34 34.15
N ILE A 244 18.68 -2.71 33.56
CA ILE A 244 18.45 -2.61 32.12
C ILE A 244 17.32 -1.60 31.91
N SER A 245 17.65 -0.35 31.59
CA SER A 245 16.62 0.63 31.23
C SER A 245 16.23 0.45 29.77
N LEU A 246 14.95 0.24 29.50
CA LEU A 246 14.42 0.11 28.14
C LEU A 246 13.58 1.34 27.81
N CYS A 247 14.10 2.19 26.92
CA CYS A 247 13.38 3.34 26.38
C CYS A 247 12.82 2.97 25.01
N ILE A 248 11.50 3.09 24.84
CA ILE A 248 10.82 2.83 23.57
C ILE A 248 10.16 4.13 23.10
N SER A 249 10.53 4.58 21.91
CA SER A 249 9.91 5.73 21.23
C SER A 249 9.50 5.34 19.81
N GLY A 250 8.30 5.74 19.39
CA GLY A 250 7.82 5.51 18.02
C GLY A 250 6.65 6.41 17.63
N ASP A 251 6.37 6.47 16.33
CA ASP A 251 5.26 7.22 15.73
C ASP A 251 4.06 6.29 15.50
N PHE A 252 2.86 6.74 15.88
CA PHE A 252 1.63 5.95 15.79
C PHE A 252 0.49 6.73 15.14
N VAL A 253 -0.32 6.06 14.32
CA VAL A 253 -1.53 6.63 13.69
C VAL A 253 -2.75 5.88 14.24
N GLY A 254 -3.30 6.34 15.38
CA GLY A 254 -4.49 5.79 16.03
C GLY A 254 -4.61 6.12 17.52
N ASN A 255 -5.71 5.71 18.17
CA ASN A 255 -5.88 5.82 19.62
C ASN A 255 -5.43 4.52 20.32
N LEU A 256 -4.27 4.54 20.97
CA LEU A 256 -3.75 3.42 21.76
C LEU A 256 -4.10 3.62 23.24
N HIS A 257 -5.01 2.80 23.78
CA HIS A 257 -5.24 2.74 25.23
C HIS A 257 -4.22 1.80 25.89
N LEU A 258 -3.07 2.34 26.28
CA LEU A 258 -2.12 1.62 27.13
C LEU A 258 -2.66 1.57 28.56
N ARG A 259 -3.00 0.37 29.06
CA ARG A 259 -3.21 0.18 30.50
C ARG A 259 -1.85 0.32 31.19
N ARG A 260 -1.77 1.24 32.15
CA ARG A 260 -0.57 1.47 32.96
C ARG A 260 -0.21 0.18 33.71
N LEU A 261 0.94 -0.39 33.38
CA LEU A 261 1.53 -1.49 34.17
C LEU A 261 2.05 -0.92 35.50
N GLN A 262 1.88 -1.64 36.60
CA GLN A 262 2.40 -1.23 37.91
C GLN A 262 3.92 -0.98 37.83
N GLY A 263 4.37 0.20 38.24
CA GLY A 263 5.78 0.62 38.18
C GLY A 263 6.22 1.33 36.90
N SER A 264 5.31 1.70 36.00
CA SER A 264 5.64 2.45 34.77
C SER A 264 5.29 3.95 34.86
N THR A 265 6.14 4.77 34.26
CA THR A 265 5.92 6.23 34.11
C THR A 265 5.70 6.54 32.63
N VAL A 266 4.46 6.84 32.28
CA VAL A 266 4.09 7.28 30.94
C VAL A 266 4.21 8.80 30.91
N ILE A 267 5.14 9.34 30.12
CA ILE A 267 5.25 10.79 29.92
C ILE A 267 4.21 11.21 28.87
N PRO A 268 3.40 12.25 29.14
CA PRO A 268 2.36 12.66 28.22
C PRO A 268 2.92 13.19 26.90
N ARG A 269 2.12 12.95 25.85
CA ARG A 269 2.23 13.31 24.44
C ARG A 269 2.94 14.65 24.15
N GLN A 270 3.99 14.60 23.30
CA GLN A 270 4.44 15.75 22.50
C GLN A 270 4.26 15.41 21.01
N GLY A 271 3.23 15.97 20.37
CA GLY A 271 2.92 15.68 18.96
C GLY A 271 2.32 14.29 18.72
N ASN A 272 2.76 13.58 17.66
CA ASN A 272 2.35 12.20 17.34
C ASN A 272 3.31 11.13 17.92
N ARG A 273 4.23 11.54 18.78
CA ARG A 273 5.30 10.71 19.31
C ARG A 273 4.99 10.33 20.75
N TYR A 274 5.02 9.03 21.05
CA TYR A 274 4.89 8.51 22.41
C TYR A 274 6.25 8.00 22.88
N THR A 275 6.61 8.34 24.12
CA THR A 275 7.80 7.79 24.79
C THR A 275 7.34 7.07 26.04
N VAL A 276 7.53 5.76 26.08
CA VAL A 276 7.18 4.94 27.25
C VAL A 276 8.46 4.61 27.99
N TYR A 277 8.53 5.01 29.26
CA TYR A 277 9.60 4.64 30.16
C TYR A 277 9.13 3.47 31.02
N ILE A 278 9.83 2.35 30.90
CA ILE A 278 9.64 1.20 31.78
C ILE A 278 10.79 1.27 32.79
N GLU A 279 10.53 1.71 34.01
CA GLU A 279 11.48 1.58 35.11
C GLU A 279 11.61 0.09 35.46
N THR A 280 12.84 -0.43 35.46
CA THR A 280 13.10 -1.86 35.64
C THR A 280 13.51 -2.22 37.07
N TYR A 281 13.14 -3.45 37.44
CA TYR A 281 13.42 -4.07 38.73
C TYR A 281 14.82 -4.72 38.78
N ARG A 282 15.35 -4.89 40.00
CA ARG A 282 16.67 -5.48 40.30
C ARG A 282 16.67 -6.99 40.03
N PHE A 283 17.65 -7.48 39.27
CA PHE A 283 17.91 -8.92 39.09
C PHE A 283 19.16 -9.35 39.87
N PRO A 284 19.14 -10.44 40.66
CA PRO A 284 20.37 -11.02 41.20
C PRO A 284 21.13 -11.80 40.10
N VAL A 285 22.41 -11.49 39.92
CA VAL A 285 23.27 -12.17 38.93
C VAL A 285 23.80 -13.46 39.52
N ASN A 286 23.29 -14.61 39.07
CA ASN A 286 24.02 -15.87 39.18
C ASN A 286 24.64 -16.21 37.82
N GLN A 287 25.90 -16.67 37.82
CA GLN A 287 26.82 -16.79 36.69
C GLN A 287 26.40 -17.71 35.51
N ALA A 288 25.14 -18.10 35.40
CA ALA A 288 24.63 -18.93 34.31
C ALA A 288 23.53 -18.29 33.45
N PHE A 289 23.06 -17.07 33.76
CA PHE A 289 22.02 -16.42 32.97
C PHE A 289 22.61 -15.39 32.00
N ARG A 290 23.01 -15.85 30.81
CA ARG A 290 23.05 -14.94 29.66
C ARG A 290 21.58 -14.66 29.30
N PRO A 291 21.09 -13.41 29.32
CA PRO A 291 19.77 -13.15 28.78
C PRO A 291 19.83 -13.59 27.32
N PRO A 292 19.00 -14.54 26.87
CA PRO A 292 19.04 -14.95 25.48
C PRO A 292 18.69 -13.71 24.66
N GLY A 293 19.43 -13.46 23.58
CA GLY A 293 19.12 -12.37 22.61
C GLY A 293 17.64 -12.37 22.17
N MET A 294 16.96 -13.50 22.34
CA MET A 294 15.51 -13.68 22.27
C MET A 294 14.67 -12.66 23.03
N LEU A 295 15.05 -12.16 24.21
CA LEU A 295 14.18 -11.24 24.98
C LEU A 295 14.04 -9.87 24.31
N CYS A 296 15.15 -9.35 23.75
CA CYS A 296 15.12 -8.12 22.96
C CYS A 296 14.46 -8.36 21.59
N GLU A 297 14.70 -9.51 20.97
CA GLU A 297 14.10 -9.85 19.67
C GLU A 297 12.59 -10.11 19.77
N LEU A 298 12.10 -10.76 20.85
CA LEU A 298 10.67 -10.96 21.12
C LEU A 298 9.97 -9.64 21.45
N LEU A 299 10.58 -8.75 22.24
CA LEU A 299 10.02 -7.42 22.46
C LEU A 299 10.02 -6.58 21.19
N LEU A 300 11.09 -6.63 20.39
CA LEU A 300 11.17 -5.94 19.11
C LEU A 300 10.12 -6.47 18.13
N MET A 301 9.93 -7.79 18.06
CA MET A 301 8.84 -8.41 17.29
C MET A 301 7.46 -7.97 17.81
N LEU A 302 7.22 -8.00 19.12
CA LEU A 302 5.93 -7.59 19.71
C LEU A 302 5.61 -6.10 19.45
N LEU A 303 6.63 -5.23 19.42
CA LEU A 303 6.49 -3.79 19.15
C LEU A 303 6.30 -3.49 17.66
N ILE A 304 6.98 -4.21 16.78
CA ILE A 304 6.74 -4.16 15.33
C ILE A 304 5.34 -4.70 14.99
N MET A 305 4.92 -5.78 15.66
CA MET A 305 3.57 -6.38 15.51
C MET A 305 2.45 -5.49 16.06
N ALA A 306 2.76 -4.55 16.95
CA ALA A 306 1.82 -3.53 17.44
C ALA A 306 1.68 -2.31 16.50
N GLY A 307 2.33 -2.32 15.33
CA GLY A 307 2.18 -1.29 14.30
C GLY A 307 3.08 -0.06 14.45
N LEU A 308 4.19 -0.17 15.19
CA LEU A 308 5.18 0.92 15.29
C LEU A 308 6.12 0.88 14.07
N VAL A 309 6.12 1.96 13.28
CA VAL A 309 6.85 2.07 12.00
C VAL A 309 8.37 2.22 12.19
N SER A 310 8.82 2.62 13.38
CA SER A 310 10.23 2.70 13.75
C SER A 310 10.38 2.60 15.28
N VAL A 311 11.34 1.78 15.74
CA VAL A 311 11.64 1.57 17.16
C VAL A 311 13.15 1.81 17.36
N SER A 312 13.52 2.70 18.28
CA SER A 312 14.90 2.87 18.73
C SER A 312 15.05 2.34 20.15
N ILE A 313 15.96 1.38 20.35
CA ILE A 313 16.27 0.80 21.67
C ILE A 313 17.66 1.29 22.07
N ARG A 314 17.76 2.00 23.18
CA ARG A 314 19.04 2.30 23.86
C ARG A 314 19.10 1.53 25.17
N ALA A 315 20.01 0.57 25.24
CA ALA A 315 20.42 -0.06 26.49
C ALA A 315 21.62 0.71 27.05
N GLN A 316 21.53 1.19 28.29
CA GLN A 316 22.65 1.80 29.00
C GLN A 316 23.01 0.90 30.18
N PHE A 317 24.26 0.42 30.21
CA PHE A 317 24.79 -0.36 31.32
C PHE A 317 25.42 0.60 32.33
N VAL A 318 24.87 0.66 33.55
CA VAL A 318 25.47 1.41 34.65
C VAL A 318 26.00 0.38 35.66
N HIS A 319 27.33 0.30 35.79
CA HIS A 319 27.97 -0.47 36.85
C HIS A 319 28.19 0.45 38.05
N GLU A 320 27.36 0.35 39.09
CA GLU A 320 27.68 0.90 40.40
C GLU A 320 28.41 -0.15 41.25
N LEU A 321 29.69 0.10 41.50
CA LEU A 321 30.46 -0.60 42.52
C LEU A 321 30.14 0.04 43.89
N VAL A 322 29.27 -0.60 44.67
CA VAL A 322 29.13 -0.25 46.08
C VAL A 322 30.31 -0.87 46.83
N ALA A 323 31.29 -0.04 47.19
CA ALA A 323 32.36 -0.42 48.09
C ALA A 323 31.78 -0.67 49.49
N ASN A 324 31.90 -1.91 49.97
CA ASN A 324 31.61 -2.26 51.35
C ASN A 324 32.53 -1.48 52.29
N SER A 325 31.97 -0.58 53.09
CA SER A 325 32.63 -0.11 54.31
C SER A 325 32.09 -0.93 55.49
N SER A 326 32.89 -1.90 55.92
CA SER A 326 32.72 -2.56 57.20
C SER A 326 33.42 -1.75 58.28
N ARG A 327 32.64 -1.14 59.17
CA ARG A 327 32.84 -1.07 60.62
C ARG A 327 31.56 -0.59 61.29
#